data_AF-A0A4W4DQR2-F1
#
_entry.id   AF-A0A4W4DQR2-F1
#
_cell.length_a   1.000
_cell.length_b   1.000
_cell.length_c   1.000
_cell.angle_alpha   90.00
_cell.angle_beta   90.00
_cell.angle_gamma   90.00
#
_symmetry.space_group_name_H-M   'P 1'
#
loop_
_entity.id
_entity.type
_entity.pdbx_description
1 polymer ?
#
loop_
_entity_poly.entity_id
_entity_poly.type
_entity_poly.pdbx_seq_one_letter_code
_entity_poly.pdbx_strand_id
1 'polypeptide(L)'
;MPMKGRFPIRRTLEYLQKGEIVFKSSVKIMTVNYNTHGELSEGARKFVFFSVPQIQYKNQWVQIMMFKNMTPSPFLRFYLGDGDQVLMDVEGKNYKEITQNVRKILGKSDEVLHAEALARMESSNPANFGPKKYYLRECMSEVEGQVPHPGLVPLPKEMTGKYRAKMLAGSED
;
A
#
# COMPACT_ATOMS: atom_id res chain seq x y z
N MET A 1 19.51 -15.10 -15.94
CA MET A 1 18.60 -15.28 -17.11
C MET A 1 17.74 -14.04 -17.26
N PRO A 2 17.56 -13.48 -18.48
CA PRO A 2 16.65 -12.36 -18.69
C PRO A 2 15.20 -12.75 -18.41
N MET A 3 14.41 -11.81 -17.90
CA MET A 3 12.98 -12.03 -17.63
C MET A 3 12.23 -12.31 -18.93
N LYS A 4 11.41 -13.38 -18.97
CA LYS A 4 10.60 -13.75 -20.14
C LYS A 4 9.46 -12.75 -20.39
N GLY A 5 9.23 -12.44 -21.67
CA GLY A 5 8.08 -11.67 -22.17
C GLY A 5 8.43 -10.32 -22.83
N ARG A 6 7.57 -9.85 -23.73
CA ARG A 6 7.67 -8.51 -24.34
C ARG A 6 7.24 -7.50 -23.27
N PHE A 7 8.17 -6.64 -22.82
CA PHE A 7 8.02 -5.71 -21.67
C PHE A 7 8.00 -6.37 -20.28
N PRO A 8 9.13 -6.95 -19.81
CA PRO A 8 9.24 -7.55 -18.48
C PRO A 8 9.16 -6.52 -17.35
N ILE A 9 9.47 -5.25 -17.62
CA ILE A 9 9.38 -4.15 -16.64
C ILE A 9 8.00 -4.05 -15.96
N ARG A 10 6.92 -4.46 -16.65
CA ARG A 10 5.56 -4.45 -16.08
C ARG A 10 5.37 -5.42 -14.91
N ARG A 11 6.31 -6.33 -14.71
CA ARG A 11 6.33 -7.33 -13.64
C ARG A 11 7.21 -6.93 -12.46
N THR A 12 7.71 -5.69 -12.42
CA THR A 12 8.50 -5.18 -11.28
C THR A 12 7.58 -4.50 -10.26
N LEU A 13 7.96 -4.59 -8.98
CA LEU A 13 7.22 -3.91 -7.89
C LEU A 13 7.18 -2.41 -8.10
N GLU A 14 8.28 -1.81 -8.56
CA GLU A 14 8.37 -0.38 -8.85
C GLU A 14 7.33 0.05 -9.89
N TYR A 15 7.14 -0.73 -10.96
CA TYR A 15 6.13 -0.43 -11.98
C TYR A 15 4.70 -0.52 -11.42
N LEU A 16 4.42 -1.56 -10.62
CA LEU A 16 3.09 -1.77 -10.02
C LEU A 16 2.76 -0.70 -8.98
N GLN A 17 3.76 -0.23 -8.22
CA GLN A 17 3.60 0.82 -7.22
C GLN A 17 3.35 2.20 -7.81
N LYS A 18 3.85 2.47 -9.03
CA LYS A 18 3.62 3.73 -9.77
C LYS A 18 2.17 3.90 -10.28
N GLY A 19 1.30 2.90 -10.11
CA GLY A 19 -0.12 3.03 -10.44
C GLY A 19 -0.81 4.16 -9.65
N GLU A 20 -1.46 5.07 -10.37
CA GLU A 20 -2.13 6.24 -9.78
C GLU A 20 -3.59 5.99 -9.37
N ILE A 21 -4.20 4.92 -9.90
CA ILE A 21 -5.61 4.64 -9.64
C ILE A 21 -5.71 3.84 -8.34
N VAL A 22 -6.33 4.46 -7.34
CA VAL A 22 -6.85 3.79 -6.14
C VAL A 22 -8.35 4.05 -6.11
N PHE A 23 -9.16 3.00 -6.33
CA PHE A 23 -10.62 3.14 -6.29
C PHE A 23 -11.18 3.55 -4.92
N LYS A 24 -12.32 4.25 -4.97
CA LYS A 24 -13.22 4.42 -3.83
C LYS A 24 -13.71 3.06 -3.31
N SER A 25 -14.04 2.98 -2.03
CA SER A 25 -14.52 1.75 -1.37
C SER A 25 -15.84 1.20 -1.93
N SER A 26 -16.60 2.05 -2.63
CA SER A 26 -17.84 1.69 -3.30
C SER A 26 -17.62 0.73 -4.48
N VAL A 27 -16.50 0.84 -5.20
CA VAL A 27 -16.25 -0.02 -6.37
C VAL A 27 -15.95 -1.44 -5.92
N LYS A 28 -16.73 -2.42 -6.41
CA LYS A 28 -16.54 -3.84 -6.09
C LYS A 28 -16.05 -4.66 -7.29
N ILE A 29 -16.63 -4.41 -8.46
CA ILE A 29 -16.32 -5.16 -9.67
C ILE A 29 -16.03 -4.19 -10.81
N MET A 30 -15.00 -4.49 -11.60
CA MET A 30 -14.67 -3.82 -12.83
C MET A 30 -14.68 -4.83 -13.98
N THR A 31 -15.41 -4.51 -15.04
CA THR A 31 -15.44 -5.31 -16.27
C THR A 31 -14.88 -4.51 -17.42
N VAL A 32 -13.98 -5.13 -18.17
CA VAL A 32 -13.32 -4.54 -19.34
C VAL A 32 -13.78 -5.29 -20.58
N ASN A 33 -14.51 -4.63 -21.47
CA ASN A 33 -14.89 -5.17 -22.76
C ASN A 33 -14.03 -4.51 -23.84
N TYR A 34 -13.27 -5.30 -24.59
CA TYR A 34 -12.39 -4.76 -25.62
C TYR A 34 -12.24 -5.70 -26.81
N ASN A 35 -11.85 -5.14 -27.96
CA ASN A 35 -11.69 -5.89 -29.19
C ASN A 35 -10.22 -6.14 -29.52
N THR A 36 -9.93 -7.35 -30.00
CA THR A 36 -8.56 -7.76 -30.35
C THR A 36 -8.07 -7.07 -31.61
N HIS A 37 -8.98 -6.71 -32.51
CA HIS A 37 -8.70 -6.04 -33.78
C HIS A 37 -9.35 -4.63 -33.81
N GLY A 38 -8.99 -3.84 -34.82
CA GLY A 38 -9.52 -2.49 -35.02
C GLY A 38 -8.67 -1.39 -34.37
N GLU A 39 -8.48 -0.29 -35.08
CA GLU A 39 -7.68 0.87 -34.65
C GLU A 39 -8.34 1.61 -33.48
N LEU A 40 -9.67 1.75 -33.52
CA LEU A 40 -10.45 2.41 -32.47
C LEU A 40 -10.38 1.72 -31.09
N SER A 41 -10.00 0.43 -31.05
CA SER A 41 -9.82 -0.33 -29.80
C SER A 41 -8.35 -0.43 -29.36
N GLU A 42 -7.40 0.25 -30.02
CA GLU A 42 -5.98 0.18 -29.67
C GLU A 42 -5.68 0.69 -28.27
N GLY A 43 -6.30 1.80 -27.87
CA GLY A 43 -6.15 2.35 -26.52
C GLY A 43 -6.66 1.42 -25.43
N ALA A 44 -7.79 0.75 -25.66
CA ALA A 44 -8.32 -0.25 -24.73
C ALA A 44 -7.38 -1.46 -24.58
N ARG A 45 -6.77 -1.93 -25.68
CA ARG A 45 -5.75 -3.00 -25.62
C ARG A 45 -4.52 -2.59 -24.83
N LYS A 46 -4.01 -1.37 -25.06
CA LYS A 46 -2.88 -0.81 -24.30
C LYS A 46 -3.23 -0.62 -22.83
N PHE A 47 -4.45 -0.19 -22.51
CA PHE A 47 -4.94 -0.05 -21.15
C PHE A 47 -4.95 -1.40 -20.40
N VAL A 48 -5.47 -2.45 -21.02
CA VAL A 48 -5.41 -3.82 -20.48
C VAL A 48 -3.97 -4.28 -20.28
N PHE A 49 -3.10 -3.97 -21.23
CA PHE A 49 -1.72 -4.43 -21.19
C PHE A 49 -0.86 -3.69 -20.15
N PHE A 50 -1.04 -2.39 -19.96
CA PHE A 50 -0.18 -1.56 -19.09
C PHE A 50 -0.86 -1.19 -17.76
N SER A 51 -2.09 -0.70 -17.80
CA SER A 51 -2.75 -0.10 -16.62
C SER A 51 -3.42 -1.13 -15.72
N VAL A 52 -4.06 -2.17 -16.27
CA VAL A 52 -4.80 -3.18 -15.47
C VAL A 52 -3.94 -3.86 -14.39
N PRO A 53 -2.68 -4.29 -14.66
CA PRO A 53 -1.82 -4.85 -13.61
C PRO A 53 -1.58 -3.88 -12.44
N GLN A 54 -1.41 -2.59 -12.73
CA GLN A 54 -1.21 -1.56 -11.70
C GLN A 54 -2.49 -1.35 -10.87
N ILE A 55 -3.64 -1.31 -11.54
CA ILE A 55 -4.96 -1.18 -10.88
C ILE A 55 -5.20 -2.37 -9.94
N GLN A 56 -5.01 -3.60 -10.42
CA GLN A 56 -5.21 -4.79 -9.59
C GLN A 56 -4.26 -4.83 -8.39
N TYR A 57 -3.02 -4.39 -8.56
CA TYR A 57 -2.03 -4.34 -7.48
C TYR A 57 -2.44 -3.35 -6.37
N LYS A 58 -2.97 -2.18 -6.74
CA LYS A 58 -3.45 -1.16 -5.79
C LYS A 58 -4.82 -1.49 -5.18
N ASN A 59 -5.65 -2.25 -5.91
CA ASN A 59 -7.02 -2.57 -5.55
C ASN A 59 -7.23 -4.09 -5.44
N GLN A 60 -6.53 -4.72 -4.49
CA GLN A 60 -6.54 -6.17 -4.29
C GLN A 60 -7.94 -6.77 -4.06
N TRP A 61 -8.85 -5.99 -3.49
CA TRP A 61 -10.21 -6.41 -3.14
C TRP A 61 -11.25 -6.11 -4.24
N VAL A 62 -10.84 -5.54 -5.36
CA VAL A 62 -11.72 -5.30 -6.51
C VAL A 62 -11.52 -6.42 -7.52
N GLN A 63 -12.63 -7.05 -7.93
CA GLN A 63 -12.59 -8.10 -8.95
C GLN A 63 -12.55 -7.45 -10.34
N ILE A 64 -11.52 -7.76 -11.12
CA ILE A 64 -11.40 -7.31 -12.51
C ILE A 64 -11.64 -8.49 -13.46
N MET A 65 -12.65 -8.36 -14.32
CA MET A 65 -13.00 -9.34 -15.36
C MET A 65 -12.81 -8.73 -16.75
N MET A 66 -12.29 -9.51 -17.68
CA MET A 66 -12.00 -9.05 -19.04
C MET A 66 -12.73 -9.92 -20.06
N PHE A 67 -13.47 -9.29 -20.97
CA PHE A 67 -14.19 -9.92 -22.06
C PHE A 67 -13.65 -9.42 -23.40
N LYS A 68 -13.48 -10.33 -24.35
CA LYS A 68 -12.91 -10.03 -25.66
C LYS A 68 -13.96 -10.26 -26.74
N ASN A 69 -14.08 -9.33 -27.69
CA ASN A 69 -14.89 -9.49 -28.90
C ASN A 69 -16.38 -9.83 -28.65
N MET A 70 -16.94 -9.37 -27.51
CA MET A 70 -18.37 -9.54 -27.23
C MET A 70 -19.24 -8.41 -27.79
N THR A 71 -18.67 -7.21 -27.91
CA THR A 71 -19.38 -6.01 -28.38
C THR A 71 -18.58 -5.29 -29.47
N PRO A 72 -19.24 -4.62 -30.41
CA PRO A 72 -18.55 -3.94 -31.52
C PRO A 72 -17.65 -2.79 -31.05
N SER A 73 -18.03 -2.08 -29.98
CA SER A 73 -17.23 -1.02 -29.36
C SER A 73 -16.68 -1.41 -27.98
N PRO A 74 -15.48 -0.94 -27.61
CA PRO A 74 -14.88 -1.21 -26.30
C PRO A 74 -15.43 -0.29 -25.20
N PHE A 75 -15.70 -0.83 -24.02
CA PHE A 75 -16.17 -0.06 -22.86
C PHE A 75 -15.71 -0.67 -21.54
N LEU A 76 -15.70 0.17 -20.50
CA LEU A 76 -15.51 -0.24 -19.12
C LEU A 76 -16.85 -0.16 -18.40
N ARG A 77 -17.17 -1.17 -17.58
CA ARG A 77 -18.33 -1.14 -16.70
C ARG A 77 -17.92 -1.46 -15.28
N PHE A 78 -18.32 -0.61 -14.34
CA PHE A 78 -18.05 -0.75 -12.92
C PHE A 78 -19.35 -1.02 -12.18
N TYR A 79 -19.28 -1.85 -11.15
CA TYR A 79 -20.40 -2.16 -10.27
C TYR A 79 -20.03 -1.72 -8.86
N LEU A 80 -20.88 -0.87 -8.32
CA LEU A 80 -20.74 -0.29 -7.00
C LEU A 80 -21.47 -1.15 -5.96
N GLY A 81 -21.11 -0.99 -4.68
CA GLY A 81 -21.64 -1.80 -3.58
C GLY A 81 -23.11 -1.54 -3.25
N ASP A 82 -23.65 -0.41 -3.68
CA ASP A 82 -25.06 -0.03 -3.61
C ASP A 82 -25.90 -0.62 -4.77
N GLY A 83 -25.26 -1.27 -5.74
CA GLY A 83 -25.91 -1.82 -6.93
C GLY A 83 -25.83 -0.90 -8.16
N ASP A 84 -25.32 0.33 -8.00
CA ASP A 84 -25.18 1.27 -9.10
C ASP A 84 -24.13 0.80 -10.11
N GLN A 85 -24.34 1.16 -11.37
CA GLN A 85 -23.47 0.80 -12.48
C GLN A 85 -22.94 2.05 -13.18
N VAL A 86 -21.63 2.10 -13.37
CA VAL A 86 -20.97 3.17 -14.12
C VAL A 86 -20.44 2.59 -15.43
N LEU A 87 -20.98 3.07 -16.55
CA LEU A 87 -20.53 2.73 -17.90
C LEU A 87 -19.62 3.84 -18.43
N MET A 88 -18.45 3.46 -18.96
CA MET A 88 -17.51 4.38 -19.57
C MET A 88 -17.11 3.86 -20.95
N ASP A 89 -17.50 4.59 -21.98
CA ASP A 89 -17.04 4.35 -23.35
C ASP A 89 -15.56 4.76 -23.50
N VAL A 90 -14.77 3.87 -24.12
CA VAL A 90 -13.33 4.02 -24.32
C VAL A 90 -12.91 3.88 -25.78
N GLU A 91 -13.87 3.89 -26.71
CA GLU A 91 -13.58 3.87 -28.14
C GLU A 91 -12.79 5.10 -28.57
N GLY A 92 -11.75 4.90 -29.38
CA GLY A 92 -10.90 5.97 -29.92
C GLY A 92 -10.03 6.71 -28.90
N LYS A 93 -10.14 6.40 -27.60
CA LYS A 93 -9.37 7.06 -26.53
C LYS A 93 -8.01 6.44 -26.33
N ASN A 94 -7.02 7.24 -25.94
CA ASN A 94 -5.70 6.73 -25.58
C ASN A 94 -5.73 6.08 -24.17
N TYR A 95 -4.85 5.12 -23.90
CA TYR A 95 -4.80 4.44 -22.58
C TYR A 95 -4.55 5.40 -21.41
N LYS A 96 -3.79 6.49 -21.64
CA LYS A 96 -3.55 7.54 -20.63
C LYS A 96 -4.83 8.32 -20.32
N GLU A 97 -5.59 8.67 -21.35
CA GLU A 97 -6.88 9.36 -21.20
C GLU A 97 -7.89 8.47 -20.48
N ILE A 98 -7.94 7.18 -20.83
CA ILE A 98 -8.77 6.19 -20.13
C ILE A 98 -8.39 6.13 -18.65
N THR A 99 -7.09 6.06 -18.34
CA THR A 99 -6.56 6.00 -16.96
C THR A 99 -6.95 7.26 -16.19
N GLN A 100 -6.77 8.45 -16.78
CA GLN A 100 -7.12 9.72 -16.15
C GLN A 100 -8.63 9.86 -15.93
N ASN A 101 -9.45 9.44 -16.90
CA ASN A 101 -10.91 9.49 -16.79
C ASN A 101 -11.41 8.56 -15.67
N VAL A 102 -10.88 7.33 -15.59
CA VAL A 102 -11.19 6.40 -14.50
C VAL A 102 -10.78 6.96 -13.14
N ARG A 103 -9.57 7.56 -13.04
CA ARG A 103 -9.10 8.23 -11.82
C ARG A 103 -10.05 9.37 -11.40
N LYS A 104 -10.50 10.19 -12.35
CA LYS A 104 -11.37 11.33 -12.09
C LYS A 104 -12.74 10.92 -11.53
N ILE A 105 -13.37 9.86 -12.06
CA ILE A 105 -14.73 9.47 -11.67
C ILE A 105 -14.73 8.60 -10.41
N LEU A 106 -13.92 7.53 -10.42
CA LEU A 106 -13.97 6.45 -9.42
C LEU A 106 -12.72 6.36 -8.53
N GLY A 107 -11.68 7.14 -8.83
CA GLY A 107 -10.48 7.24 -7.99
C GLY A 107 -10.72 8.08 -6.74
N LYS A 108 -9.95 7.79 -5.69
CA LYS A 108 -9.81 8.68 -4.53
C LYS A 108 -9.07 9.96 -4.94
N SER A 109 -9.38 11.07 -4.28
CA SER A 109 -8.61 12.31 -4.44
C SER A 109 -7.26 12.20 -3.73
N ASP A 110 -6.29 13.02 -4.17
CA ASP A 110 -4.95 13.04 -3.58
C ASP A 110 -4.98 13.49 -2.12
N GLU A 111 -5.93 14.36 -1.75
CA GLU A 111 -6.19 14.78 -0.37
C GLU A 111 -6.58 13.61 0.53
N VAL A 112 -7.50 12.75 0.07
CA VAL A 112 -7.92 11.56 0.83
C VAL A 112 -6.76 10.57 0.97
N LEU A 113 -5.98 10.38 -0.10
CA LEU A 113 -4.80 9.51 -0.06
C LEU A 113 -3.73 10.04 0.92
N HIS A 114 -3.53 11.35 0.97
CA HIS A 114 -2.60 11.99 1.90
C HIS A 114 -3.09 11.85 3.35
N ALA A 115 -4.38 12.08 3.60
CA ALA A 115 -4.98 11.90 4.92
C ALA A 115 -4.85 10.44 5.41
N GLU A 116 -5.12 9.46 4.53
CA GLU A 116 -4.93 8.03 4.83
C GLU A 116 -3.45 7.65 5.08
N ALA A 117 -2.51 8.36 4.45
CA ALA A 117 -1.09 8.19 4.72
C ALA A 117 -0.70 8.75 6.08
N LEU A 118 -1.16 9.96 6.42
CA LEU A 118 -0.91 10.58 7.73
C LEU A 118 -1.52 9.77 8.88
N ALA A 119 -2.77 9.33 8.74
CA ALA A 119 -3.44 8.50 9.75
C ALA A 119 -2.69 7.18 10.01
N ARG A 120 -2.08 6.59 8.97
CA ARG A 120 -1.21 5.42 9.14
C ARG A 120 0.09 5.75 9.86
N MET A 121 0.68 6.92 9.63
CA MET A 121 1.88 7.35 10.36
C MET A 121 1.57 7.65 11.83
N GLU A 122 0.40 8.20 12.15
CA GLU A 122 -0.03 8.47 13.53
C GLU A 122 -0.11 7.19 14.36
N SER A 123 -0.44 6.06 13.74
CA SER A 123 -0.45 4.75 14.41
C SER A 123 0.92 4.31 14.94
N SER A 124 2.02 4.84 14.38
CA SER A 124 3.38 4.63 14.86
C SER A 124 3.81 5.79 15.77
N ASN A 125 3.36 5.79 17.03
CA ASN A 125 3.75 6.80 18.01
C ASN A 125 5.26 6.69 18.37
N PRO A 126 6.09 7.71 18.08
CA PRO A 126 7.53 7.71 18.38
C PRO A 126 7.89 7.67 19.86
N ALA A 127 6.94 7.99 20.75
CA ALA A 127 7.12 7.94 22.19
C ALA A 127 7.05 6.52 22.76
N ASN A 128 6.52 5.56 22.00
CA ASN A 128 6.40 4.19 22.46
C ASN A 128 7.75 3.47 22.43
N PHE A 129 7.96 2.58 23.41
CA PHE A 129 9.14 1.72 23.51
C PHE A 129 8.75 0.27 23.22
N GLY A 130 9.63 -0.46 22.56
CA GLY A 130 9.45 -1.87 22.27
C GLY A 130 10.40 -2.38 21.18
N PRO A 131 10.17 -3.59 20.63
CA PRO A 131 11.09 -4.19 19.67
C PRO A 131 11.40 -3.30 18.46
N LYS A 132 12.67 -3.25 18.02
CA LYS A 132 13.17 -2.42 16.91
C LYS A 132 12.42 -2.54 15.59
N LYS A 133 11.68 -3.62 15.40
CA LYS A 133 10.82 -3.81 14.22
C LYS A 133 9.69 -2.77 14.13
N TYR A 134 9.17 -2.31 15.27
CA TYR A 134 7.96 -1.48 15.33
C TYR A 134 8.20 -0.14 16.02
N TYR A 135 9.22 -0.07 16.88
CA TYR A 135 9.51 1.09 17.71
C TYR A 135 10.93 1.57 17.47
N LEU A 136 11.14 2.88 17.68
CA LEU A 136 12.45 3.49 17.52
C LEU A 136 13.42 3.10 18.64
N ARG A 137 12.87 2.88 19.85
CA ARG A 137 13.64 2.60 21.07
C ARG A 137 13.11 1.34 21.74
N GLU A 138 14.02 0.49 22.19
CA GLU A 138 13.68 -0.76 22.88
C GLU A 138 13.56 -0.58 24.38
N CYS A 139 14.47 0.21 24.95
CA CYS A 139 14.56 0.43 26.38
C CYS A 139 14.79 1.92 26.66
N MET A 140 14.29 2.39 27.79
CA MET A 140 14.53 3.75 28.27
C MET A 140 16.02 4.05 28.49
N SER A 141 16.85 3.03 28.69
CA SER A 141 18.31 3.19 28.83
C SER A 141 19.00 3.76 27.58
N GLU A 142 18.34 3.78 26.43
CA GLU A 142 18.84 4.42 25.20
C GLU A 142 18.63 5.95 25.21
N VAL A 143 17.85 6.47 26.16
CA VAL A 143 17.58 7.91 26.28
C VAL A 143 18.64 8.56 27.16
N GLU A 144 19.30 9.59 26.64
CA GLU A 144 20.30 10.35 27.38
C GLU A 144 19.73 10.94 28.67
N GLY A 145 20.55 10.93 29.73
CA GLY A 145 20.15 11.35 31.08
C GLY A 145 19.42 10.27 31.89
N GLN A 146 19.05 9.13 31.29
CA GLN A 146 18.48 7.99 32.01
C GLN A 146 19.56 7.03 32.53
N VAL A 147 19.17 6.10 33.39
CA VAL A 147 20.06 5.07 33.92
C VAL A 147 20.53 4.15 32.77
N PRO A 148 21.85 3.99 32.55
CA PRO A 148 22.36 3.17 31.47
C PRO A 148 22.09 1.68 31.74
N HIS A 149 22.07 0.89 30.66
CA HIS A 149 21.86 -0.54 30.77
C HIS A 149 23.04 -1.20 31.52
N PRO A 150 22.81 -2.03 32.56
CA PRO A 150 23.88 -2.65 33.35
C PRO A 150 24.85 -3.50 32.54
N GLY A 151 24.39 -4.05 31.40
CA GLY A 151 25.22 -4.81 30.46
C GLY A 151 26.23 -3.96 29.68
N LEU A 152 26.05 -2.63 29.61
CA LEU A 152 26.97 -1.69 28.96
C LEU A 152 27.82 -0.96 30.01
N VAL A 153 27.18 -0.46 31.07
CA VAL A 153 27.83 0.28 32.15
C VAL A 153 27.43 -0.35 33.48
N PRO A 154 28.37 -0.93 34.25
CA PRO A 154 28.06 -1.51 35.56
C PRO A 154 27.49 -0.44 36.49
N LEU A 155 26.38 -0.76 37.15
CA LEU A 155 25.79 0.13 38.14
C LEU A 155 26.61 0.15 39.44
N PRO A 156 26.58 1.26 40.21
CA PRO A 156 27.16 1.35 41.55
C PRO A 156 26.76 0.18 42.48
N LYS A 157 27.68 -0.20 43.37
CA LYS A 157 27.51 -1.36 44.26
C LYS A 157 26.28 -1.20 45.16
N GLU A 158 26.01 0.02 45.59
CA GLU A 158 24.88 0.42 46.44
C GLU A 158 23.52 0.14 45.78
N MET A 159 23.47 0.06 44.44
CA MET A 159 22.26 -0.29 43.67
C MET A 159 22.17 -1.78 43.33
N THR A 160 23.18 -2.58 43.68
CA THR A 160 23.19 -4.03 43.40
C THR A 160 22.50 -4.80 44.53
N GLY A 161 21.53 -5.65 44.19
CA GLY A 161 20.76 -6.42 45.19
C GLY A 161 21.62 -7.26 46.14
N LYS A 162 22.71 -7.87 45.63
CA LYS A 162 23.66 -8.66 46.44
C LYS A 162 24.35 -7.85 47.54
N TYR A 163 24.66 -6.58 47.28
CA TYR A 163 25.32 -5.71 48.25
C TYR A 163 24.31 -5.25 49.32
N ARG A 164 23.11 -4.83 48.91
CA ARG A 164 22.03 -4.44 49.82
C ARG A 164 21.66 -5.57 50.79
N ALA A 165 21.54 -6.81 50.29
CA ALA A 165 21.21 -7.96 51.12
C ALA A 165 22.27 -8.23 52.21
N LYS A 166 23.56 -8.08 51.89
CA LYS A 166 24.64 -8.23 52.88
C LYS A 166 24.63 -7.13 53.94
N MET A 167 24.34 -5.89 53.54
CA MET A 167 24.24 -4.77 54.49
C MET A 167 23.07 -4.96 55.46
N LEU A 168 21.93 -5.48 54.98
CA LEU A 168 20.78 -5.80 55.84
C LEU A 168 21.08 -6.96 56.80
N ALA A 169 21.65 -8.06 56.29
CA ALA A 169 22.01 -9.20 57.14
C ALA A 169 23.05 -8.85 58.21
N GLY A 170 24.00 -7.97 57.90
CA GLY A 170 24.98 -7.47 58.89
C GLY A 170 24.45 -6.40 59.83
N SER A 171 23.17 -6.01 59.73
CA SER A 171 22.50 -5.07 60.64
C SER A 171 21.51 -5.73 61.60
N GLU A 172 21.27 -7.04 61.45
CA GLU A 172 20.41 -7.85 62.33
C GLU A 172 21.21 -8.66 63.39
N ASP A 173 22.55 -8.51 63.41
CA ASP A 173 23.46 -8.93 64.49
C ASP A 173 23.87 -7.71 65.36
#